data_AF-A0A2W6ZYK0-F1
#
_entry.id   AF-A0A2W6ZYK0-F1
#
_cell.length_a   1.000
_cell.length_b   1.000
_cell.length_c   1.000
_cell.angle_alpha   90.00
_cell.angle_beta   90.00
_cell.angle_gamma   90.00
#
_symmetry.space_group_name_H-M   'P 1'
#
loop_
_entity.id
_entity.type
_entity.pdbx_description
1 polymer ?
#
loop_
_entity_poly.entity_id
_entity_poly.type
_entity_poly.pdbx_seq_one_letter_code
_entity_poly.pdbx_strand_id
1 'polypeptide(L)'
;LEPLPPEPPPQTLDDRLRDPAAYAFNQQAKSLIANEVTFHTEVIPNWIEAEGQGITDDNRLPMMGEKLPPLIVAYLLTTCLITPPSEGVVGVIVDTTGQRLDDPVLLDSTGYDVLDDKAIAIALERSFPAQPADSSWPNPRGYWMPVQVQYDVAGCNS
;
A
#
# COMPACT_ATOMS: atom_id res chain seq x y z
N LEU A 1 -25.14 14.83 35.29
CA LEU A 1 -24.09 14.36 34.37
C LEU A 1 -24.24 15.20 33.11
N GLU A 2 -23.40 16.22 32.96
CA GLU A 2 -23.35 16.96 31.70
C GLU A 2 -22.81 16.03 30.60
N PRO A 3 -23.30 16.16 29.35
CA PRO A 3 -22.73 15.42 28.24
C PRO A 3 -21.27 15.86 28.06
N LEU A 4 -20.36 14.90 27.90
CA LEU A 4 -19.01 15.23 27.48
C LEU A 4 -19.08 15.96 26.12
N PRO A 5 -18.28 17.02 25.93
CA PRO A 5 -18.21 17.68 24.64
C PRO A 5 -17.80 16.66 23.56
N PRO A 6 -18.33 16.78 22.33
CA PRO A 6 -17.95 15.91 21.25
C PRO A 6 -16.44 16.02 21.01
N GLU A 7 -15.79 14.87 20.83
CA GLU A 7 -14.37 14.83 20.52
C GLU A 7 -14.11 15.57 19.20
N PRO A 8 -13.04 16.39 19.11
CA PRO A 8 -12.70 17.05 17.85
C PRO A 8 -12.46 15.99 16.76
N PRO A 9 -12.79 16.31 15.49
CA PRO A 9 -12.57 15.38 14.40
C PRO A 9 -11.07 15.04 14.28
N PRO A 10 -10.73 13.80 13.92
CA PRO A 10 -9.34 13.36 13.81
C PRO A 10 -8.59 14.22 12.78
N GLN A 11 -7.42 14.74 13.19
CA GLN A 11 -6.63 15.67 12.35
C GLN A 11 -5.52 14.96 11.58
N THR A 12 -5.11 13.77 12.03
CA THR A 12 -4.06 12.98 11.38
C THR A 12 -4.57 11.60 10.97
N LEU A 13 -3.84 10.94 10.07
CA LEU A 13 -4.13 9.57 9.66
C LEU A 13 -4.03 8.59 10.85
N ASP A 14 -3.09 8.83 11.76
CA ASP A 14 -2.98 8.05 13.00
C ASP A 14 -4.16 8.28 13.95
N ASP A 15 -4.76 9.47 13.94
CA ASP A 15 -6.01 9.72 14.69
C ASP A 15 -7.20 9.04 14.02
N ARG A 16 -7.27 9.01 12.68
CA ARG A 16 -8.31 8.26 11.95
C ARG A 16 -8.25 6.76 12.23
N LEU A 17 -7.05 6.20 12.39
CA LEU A 17 -6.86 4.81 12.82
C LEU A 17 -7.33 4.55 14.27
N ARG A 18 -7.71 5.58 15.03
CA ARG A 18 -8.32 5.42 16.35
C ARG A 18 -9.84 5.47 16.32
N ASP A 19 -10.42 5.93 15.20
CA ASP A 19 -11.85 6.05 15.02
C ASP A 19 -12.44 4.73 14.48
N PRO A 20 -13.32 4.04 15.25
CA PRO A 20 -14.00 2.83 14.77
C PRO A 20 -14.79 3.05 13.47
N ALA A 21 -15.30 4.25 13.21
CA ALA A 21 -16.05 4.54 11.98
C ALA A 21 -15.17 4.57 10.72
N ALA A 22 -13.87 4.84 10.88
CA ALA A 22 -12.90 4.79 9.77
C ALA A 22 -12.66 3.35 9.27
N TYR A 23 -13.10 2.35 10.03
CA TYR A 23 -13.00 0.92 9.70
C TYR A 23 -14.30 0.35 9.13
N ALA A 24 -15.11 1.17 8.46
CA ALA A 24 -16.21 0.65 7.66
C ALA A 24 -15.64 -0.17 6.49
N PHE A 25 -16.08 -1.42 6.34
CA PHE A 25 -15.61 -2.27 5.26
C PHE A 25 -16.09 -1.76 3.90
N ASN A 26 -15.14 -1.43 3.03
CA ASN A 26 -15.40 -0.96 1.68
C ASN A 26 -15.45 -2.15 0.71
N GLN A 27 -16.65 -2.68 0.48
CA GLN A 27 -16.89 -3.76 -0.48
C GLN A 27 -16.44 -3.41 -1.90
N GLN A 28 -16.44 -2.12 -2.27
CA GLN A 28 -16.02 -1.66 -3.59
C GLN A 28 -14.50 -1.61 -3.72
N ALA A 29 -13.79 -1.33 -2.62
CA ALA A 29 -12.34 -1.34 -2.59
C ALA A 29 -11.77 -2.76 -2.41
N LYS A 30 -12.53 -3.71 -1.85
CA LYS A 30 -12.11 -5.11 -1.60
C LYS A 30 -11.17 -5.65 -2.69
N SER A 31 -10.09 -6.31 -2.25
CA SER A 31 -9.04 -6.90 -3.09
C SER A 31 -9.55 -7.24 -4.49
N LEU A 32 -9.05 -6.47 -5.46
CA LEU A 32 -9.40 -6.57 -6.87
C LEU A 32 -8.88 -7.89 -7.47
N ILE A 33 -7.97 -8.58 -6.76
CA ILE A 33 -7.19 -9.69 -7.29
C ILE A 33 -7.26 -10.89 -6.34
N ALA A 34 -8.14 -11.84 -6.68
CA ALA A 34 -8.37 -13.02 -5.85
C ALA A 34 -7.24 -14.07 -5.88
N ASN A 35 -6.21 -13.90 -6.73
CA ASN A 35 -5.10 -14.86 -6.83
C ASN A 35 -3.75 -14.19 -7.18
N GLU A 36 -2.68 -14.68 -6.54
CA GLU A 36 -1.31 -14.16 -6.69
C GLU A 36 -0.78 -14.28 -8.13
N VAL A 37 -1.24 -15.28 -8.90
CA VAL A 37 -0.82 -15.47 -10.29
C VAL A 37 -1.27 -14.29 -11.16
N THR A 38 -2.55 -13.93 -11.13
CA THR A 38 -3.13 -12.78 -11.83
C THR A 38 -2.47 -11.48 -11.39
N PHE A 39 -2.13 -11.34 -10.11
CA PHE A 39 -1.38 -10.17 -9.61
C PHE A 39 -0.06 -10.01 -10.37
N HIS A 40 0.70 -11.09 -10.51
CA HIS A 40 2.01 -11.09 -11.15
C HIS A 40 1.96 -11.06 -12.68
N THR A 41 0.95 -11.68 -13.31
CA THR A 41 0.88 -11.79 -14.77
C THR A 41 0.11 -10.67 -15.43
N GLU A 42 -0.73 -9.94 -14.70
CA GLU A 42 -1.59 -8.92 -15.27
C GLU A 42 -1.41 -7.58 -14.55
N VAL A 43 -1.56 -7.53 -13.24
CA VAL A 43 -1.64 -6.24 -12.55
C VAL A 43 -0.31 -5.50 -12.51
N ILE A 44 0.76 -6.14 -12.04
CA ILE A 44 2.08 -5.50 -12.02
C ILE A 44 2.54 -5.13 -13.44
N PRO A 45 2.51 -6.04 -14.45
CA PRO A 45 2.92 -5.67 -15.80
C PRO A 45 2.12 -4.52 -16.39
N ASN A 46 0.77 -4.55 -16.28
CA ASN A 46 -0.08 -3.50 -16.83
C ASN A 46 0.14 -2.15 -16.15
N TRP A 47 0.35 -2.14 -14.83
CA TRP A 47 0.70 -0.93 -14.10
C TRP A 47 2.04 -0.35 -14.60
N ILE A 48 3.09 -1.17 -14.67
CA ILE A 48 4.41 -0.72 -15.13
C ILE A 48 4.35 -0.20 -16.57
N GLU A 49 3.60 -0.88 -17.45
CA GLU A 49 3.39 -0.44 -18.84
C GLU A 49 2.65 0.90 -18.89
N ALA A 50 1.62 1.08 -18.06
CA ALA A 50 0.86 2.33 -17.97
C ALA A 50 1.74 3.50 -17.51
N GLU A 51 2.60 3.30 -16.51
CA GLU A 51 3.55 4.32 -16.02
C GLU A 51 4.63 4.65 -17.07
N GLY A 52 4.92 3.73 -17.98
CA GLY A 52 5.79 3.96 -19.13
C GLY A 52 5.16 4.79 -20.25
N GLN A 53 3.83 4.99 -20.25
CA GLN A 53 3.16 5.67 -21.36
C GLN A 53 3.59 7.12 -21.49
N GLY A 54 4.02 7.50 -22.71
CA GLY A 54 4.49 8.85 -23.01
C GLY A 54 5.98 9.09 -22.71
N ILE A 55 6.69 8.11 -22.13
CA ILE A 55 8.15 8.15 -22.02
C ILE A 55 8.77 7.70 -23.35
N THR A 56 9.61 8.55 -23.93
CA THR A 56 10.27 8.29 -25.22
C THR A 56 11.74 7.90 -25.11
N ASP A 57 12.31 7.97 -23.91
CA ASP A 57 13.69 7.57 -23.62
C ASP A 57 13.68 6.18 -23.00
N ASP A 58 14.27 5.22 -23.72
CA ASP A 58 14.32 3.82 -23.31
C ASP A 58 15.00 3.63 -21.95
N ASN A 59 15.94 4.49 -21.56
CA ASN A 59 16.61 4.41 -20.25
C ASN A 59 15.73 4.91 -19.10
N ARG A 60 14.61 5.58 -19.40
CA ARG A 60 13.66 6.10 -18.41
C ARG A 60 12.41 5.25 -18.31
N LEU A 61 12.23 4.26 -19.19
CA LEU A 61 11.11 3.33 -19.11
C LEU A 61 11.21 2.50 -17.82
N PRO A 62 10.17 2.51 -16.97
CA PRO A 62 10.12 1.64 -15.81
C PRO A 62 10.19 0.17 -16.22
N MET A 63 11.03 -0.58 -15.52
CA MET A 63 11.14 -2.03 -15.67
C MET A 63 10.57 -2.74 -14.45
N MET A 64 10.22 -4.01 -14.62
CA MET A 64 9.83 -4.87 -13.51
C MET A 64 10.98 -5.03 -12.52
N GLY A 65 10.74 -4.61 -11.28
CA GLY A 65 11.59 -4.87 -10.13
C GLY A 65 11.21 -6.17 -9.45
N GLU A 66 11.09 -6.13 -8.12
CA GLU A 66 10.79 -7.30 -7.30
C GLU A 66 9.79 -7.00 -6.16
N LYS A 67 9.29 -8.08 -5.55
CA LYS A 67 8.49 -8.03 -4.32
C LYS A 67 9.40 -7.60 -3.17
N LEU A 68 9.08 -6.49 -2.53
CA LEU A 68 9.79 -6.01 -1.35
C LEU A 68 9.13 -6.53 -0.05
N PRO A 69 9.83 -6.47 1.10
CA PRO A 69 9.25 -6.83 2.38
C PRO A 69 7.99 -6.01 2.70
N PRO A 70 7.01 -6.61 3.39
CA PRO A 70 5.69 -6.02 3.58
C PRO A 70 5.72 -4.67 4.32
N LEU A 71 4.69 -3.88 4.08
CA LEU A 71 4.36 -2.68 4.84
C LEU A 71 3.56 -3.11 6.06
N ILE A 72 4.10 -2.84 7.24
CA ILE A 72 3.47 -3.22 8.51
C ILE A 72 2.53 -2.09 8.95
N VAL A 73 1.23 -2.31 8.83
CA VAL A 73 0.20 -1.39 9.32
C VAL A 73 -0.25 -1.85 10.70
N ALA A 74 0.11 -1.10 11.73
CA ALA A 74 -0.30 -1.40 13.10
C ALA A 74 -1.80 -1.13 13.29
N TYR A 75 -2.56 -2.15 13.66
CA TYR A 75 -3.94 -1.99 14.11
C TYR A 75 -3.98 -2.11 15.63
N LEU A 76 -4.03 -0.97 16.32
CA LEU A 76 -3.88 -0.90 17.78
C LEU A 76 -5.21 -0.88 18.53
N LEU A 77 -6.34 -1.00 17.83
CA LEU A 77 -7.65 -0.96 18.45
C LEU A 77 -8.09 -2.32 18.97
N THR A 78 -8.82 -2.30 20.07
CA THR A 78 -9.46 -3.47 20.66
C THR A 78 -10.82 -3.77 20.02
N THR A 79 -11.23 -2.99 19.01
CA THR A 79 -12.47 -3.21 18.28
C THR A 79 -12.24 -4.20 17.15
N CYS A 80 -13.21 -5.09 16.93
CA CYS A 80 -13.13 -6.05 15.85
C CYS A 80 -13.57 -5.44 14.52
N LEU A 81 -12.80 -5.72 13.48
CA LEU A 81 -13.17 -5.40 12.11
C LEU A 81 -14.33 -6.30 11.67
N ILE A 82 -15.25 -5.75 10.86
CA ILE A 82 -16.44 -6.48 10.38
C ILE A 82 -16.03 -7.75 9.63
N THR A 83 -14.95 -7.65 8.85
CA THR A 83 -14.27 -8.78 8.22
C THR A 83 -12.76 -8.63 8.41
N PRO A 84 -11.99 -9.72 8.51
CA PRO A 84 -10.54 -9.60 8.50
C PRO A 84 -10.06 -8.79 7.28
N PRO A 85 -9.04 -7.94 7.43
CA PRO A 85 -8.49 -7.19 6.31
C PRO A 85 -7.95 -8.17 5.27
N SER A 86 -8.20 -7.86 4.00
CA SER A 86 -7.61 -8.60 2.88
C SER A 86 -6.12 -8.26 2.75
N GLU A 87 -5.37 -9.06 1.99
CA GLU A 87 -4.02 -8.68 1.60
C GLU A 87 -4.10 -7.50 0.63
N GLY A 88 -3.52 -6.35 1.00
CA GLY A 88 -3.36 -5.20 0.10
C GLY A 88 -1.97 -5.20 -0.54
N VAL A 89 -1.76 -4.39 -1.57
CA VAL A 89 -0.44 -4.21 -2.20
C VAL A 89 -0.24 -2.76 -2.61
N VAL A 90 0.93 -2.21 -2.27
CA VAL A 90 1.37 -0.88 -2.70
C VAL A 90 2.49 -1.00 -3.72
N GLY A 91 2.36 -0.30 -4.84
CA GLY A 91 3.36 -0.17 -5.90
C GLY A 91 4.17 1.10 -5.76
N VAL A 92 5.45 1.05 -6.13
CA VAL A 92 6.35 2.21 -6.15
C VAL A 92 7.35 2.10 -7.29
N ILE A 93 7.58 3.20 -8.01
CA ILE A 93 8.64 3.28 -9.02
C ILE A 93 9.81 4.06 -8.43
N VAL A 94 10.99 3.47 -8.52
CA VAL A 94 12.22 4.02 -7.94
C VAL A 94 13.26 4.14 -9.03
N ASP A 95 13.97 5.27 -9.05
CA ASP A 95 15.07 5.53 -9.96
C ASP A 95 16.33 4.70 -9.61
N THR A 96 17.41 4.90 -10.36
CA THR A 96 18.67 4.18 -10.15
C THR A 96 19.38 4.56 -8.85
N THR A 97 19.03 5.70 -8.25
CA THR A 97 19.62 6.19 -6.99
C THR A 97 18.85 5.76 -5.74
N GLY A 98 17.71 5.08 -5.91
CA GLY A 98 16.85 4.70 -4.79
C GLY A 98 15.82 5.77 -4.43
N GLN A 99 15.65 6.81 -5.25
CA GLN A 99 14.61 7.83 -5.07
C GLN A 99 13.33 7.42 -5.77
N ARG A 100 12.19 7.64 -5.12
CA ARG A 100 10.89 7.45 -5.76
C ARG A 100 10.70 8.48 -6.86
N LEU A 101 10.18 8.06 -8.01
CA LEU A 101 9.84 8.96 -9.10
C LEU A 101 8.49 9.64 -8.89
N ASP A 102 7.53 8.89 -8.33
CA ASP A 102 6.16 9.33 -8.08
C ASP A 102 5.66 8.84 -6.72
N ASP A 103 4.47 9.30 -6.33
CA ASP A 103 3.81 8.83 -5.12
C ASP A 103 3.47 7.33 -5.22
N PRO A 104 3.61 6.55 -4.12
CA PRO A 104 3.19 5.16 -4.10
C PRO A 104 1.71 5.02 -4.43
N VAL A 105 1.38 3.97 -5.19
CA VAL A 105 0.01 3.70 -5.64
C VAL A 105 -0.53 2.44 -4.99
N LEU A 106 -1.84 2.42 -4.74
CA LEU A 106 -2.52 1.20 -4.30
C LEU A 106 -2.78 0.30 -5.52
N LEU A 107 -2.11 -0.85 -5.56
CA LEU A 107 -2.32 -1.87 -6.60
C LEU A 107 -3.39 -2.88 -6.19
N ASP A 108 -3.51 -3.12 -4.89
CA ASP A 108 -4.59 -3.90 -4.31
C ASP A 108 -4.94 -3.41 -2.90
N SER A 109 -6.19 -3.57 -2.48
CA SER A 109 -6.72 -2.96 -1.25
C SER A 109 -6.95 -4.00 -0.14
N THR A 110 -6.74 -3.56 1.10
CA THR A 110 -7.10 -4.30 2.31
C THR A 110 -8.61 -4.39 2.55
N GLY A 111 -9.40 -3.63 1.79
CA GLY A 111 -10.85 -3.44 1.97
C GLY A 111 -11.22 -2.36 2.99
N TYR A 112 -10.22 -1.63 3.52
CA TYR A 112 -10.41 -0.54 4.47
C TYR A 112 -9.56 0.67 4.05
N ASP A 113 -10.21 1.74 3.59
CA ASP A 113 -9.55 2.93 3.05
C ASP A 113 -8.50 3.52 4.03
N VAL A 114 -8.79 3.53 5.34
CA VAL A 114 -7.85 4.04 6.36
C VAL A 114 -6.59 3.19 6.51
N LEU A 115 -6.68 1.87 6.27
CA LEU A 115 -5.53 0.96 6.31
C LEU A 115 -4.69 1.10 5.03
N ASP A 116 -5.34 1.28 3.89
CA ASP A 116 -4.69 1.52 2.59
C ASP A 116 -3.96 2.87 2.58
N ASP A 117 -4.62 3.94 3.06
CA ASP A 117 -4.02 5.26 3.26
C ASP A 117 -2.75 5.15 4.12
N LYS A 118 -2.81 4.35 5.20
CA LYS A 118 -1.67 4.17 6.10
C LYS A 118 -0.54 3.40 5.44
N ALA A 119 -0.86 2.39 4.63
CA ALA A 119 0.15 1.69 3.85
C ALA A 119 0.88 2.62 2.88
N ILE A 120 0.15 3.48 2.16
CA ILE A 120 0.74 4.50 1.28
C ILE A 120 1.65 5.45 2.07
N ALA A 121 1.19 5.94 3.24
CA ALA A 121 2.00 6.80 4.10
C ALA A 121 3.31 6.15 4.55
N ILE A 122 3.28 4.86 4.91
CA ILE A 122 4.49 4.11 5.28
C ILE A 122 5.41 3.93 4.05
N ALA A 123 4.85 3.67 2.86
CA ALA A 123 5.63 3.56 1.63
C ALA A 123 6.30 4.88 1.23
N LEU A 124 5.66 6.02 1.50
CA LEU A 124 6.20 7.36 1.33
C LEU A 124 7.41 7.63 2.24
N GLU A 125 7.44 7.08 3.45
CA GLU A 125 8.55 7.24 4.39
C GLU A 125 9.69 6.22 4.15
N ARG A 126 9.43 5.17 3.37
CA ARG A 126 10.36 4.07 3.16
C ARG A 126 11.55 4.50 2.30
N SER A 127 12.76 4.12 2.72
CA SER A 127 13.95 4.24 1.88
C SER A 127 14.11 3.02 0.96
N PHE A 128 14.59 3.25 -0.25
CA PHE A 128 14.85 2.20 -1.23
C PHE A 128 16.35 2.13 -1.54
N PRO A 129 16.90 0.92 -1.76
CA PRO A 129 18.30 0.78 -2.11
C PRO A 129 18.55 1.38 -3.50
N ALA A 130 19.69 2.06 -3.65
CA ALA A 130 20.20 2.41 -4.97
C ALA A 130 20.52 1.14 -5.76
N GLN A 131 20.37 1.21 -7.08
CA GLN A 131 20.76 0.12 -7.94
C GLN A 131 22.30 -0.03 -7.96
N PRO A 132 22.82 -1.25 -8.13
CA PRO A 132 24.26 -1.47 -8.28
C PRO A 132 24.82 -0.62 -9.42
N ALA A 133 25.98 0.01 -9.21
CA ALA A 133 26.61 0.90 -10.20
C ALA A 133 26.99 0.17 -11.51
N ASP A 134 27.10 -1.15 -11.46
CA ASP A 134 27.38 -2.05 -12.57
C ASP A 134 26.12 -2.69 -13.17
N SER A 135 24.93 -2.20 -12.81
CA SER A 135 23.68 -2.71 -13.40
C SER A 135 23.67 -2.46 -14.90
N SER A 136 23.44 -3.53 -15.67
CA SER A 136 23.33 -3.48 -17.13
C SER A 136 22.07 -2.76 -17.63
N TRP A 137 21.14 -2.42 -16.73
CA TRP A 137 19.86 -1.80 -17.04
C TRP A 137 19.69 -0.55 -16.19
N PRO A 138 20.01 0.65 -16.71
CA PRO A 138 19.95 1.91 -15.97
C PRO A 138 18.52 2.46 -15.86
N ASN A 139 17.54 1.58 -15.79
CA ASN A 139 16.12 1.90 -15.82
C ASN A 139 15.55 2.06 -14.41
N PRO A 140 14.55 2.92 -14.21
CA PRO A 140 13.72 2.88 -13.01
C PRO A 140 13.08 1.49 -12.82
N ARG A 141 12.82 1.10 -11.58
CA ARG A 141 12.23 -0.20 -11.24
C ARG A 141 10.92 -0.02 -10.49
N GLY A 142 9.89 -0.70 -10.98
CA GLY A 142 8.61 -0.87 -10.28
C GLY A 142 8.72 -1.99 -9.26
N TYR A 143 8.64 -1.64 -7.97
CA TYR A 143 8.58 -2.57 -6.85
C TYR A 143 7.17 -2.62 -6.28
N TRP A 144 6.83 -3.74 -5.65
CA TRP A 144 5.54 -3.89 -4.97
C TRP A 144 5.73 -4.47 -3.57
N MET A 145 4.90 -4.02 -2.62
CA MET A 145 4.99 -4.37 -1.21
C MET A 145 3.62 -4.83 -0.71
N PRO A 146 3.50 -6.07 -0.21
CA PRO A 146 2.29 -6.51 0.47
C PRO A 146 2.01 -5.65 1.69
N VAL A 147 0.73 -5.42 1.99
CA VAL A 147 0.28 -4.74 3.20
C VAL A 147 -0.06 -5.80 4.24
N GLN A 148 0.69 -5.83 5.33
CA GLN A 148 0.44 -6.69 6.47
C GLN A 148 -0.15 -5.88 7.61
N VAL A 149 -1.45 -6.02 7.83
CA VAL A 149 -2.14 -5.41 8.97
C VAL A 149 -1.90 -6.27 10.20
N GLN A 150 -1.36 -5.70 11.27
CA GLN A 150 -1.19 -6.37 12.56
C GLN A 150 -2.52 -6.45 13.30
N TYR A 151 -3.43 -7.31 12.81
CA TYR A 151 -4.76 -7.52 13.37
C TYR A 151 -4.84 -8.86 14.12
N ASP A 152 -5.22 -8.83 15.39
CA ASP A 152 -5.43 -10.04 16.18
C ASP A 152 -6.82 -10.64 15.92
N VAL A 153 -6.87 -11.56 14.95
CA VAL A 153 -8.11 -12.29 14.59
C VAL A 153 -8.61 -13.18 15.73
N ALA A 154 -7.71 -13.69 16.59
CA ALA A 154 -8.08 -14.64 17.64
C ALA A 154 -8.92 -13.99 18.74
N GLY A 155 -8.69 -12.71 19.01
CA GLY A 155 -9.49 -11.91 19.96
C GLY A 155 -10.87 -11.49 19.43
N CYS A 156 -11.17 -11.73 18.15
CA CYS A 156 -12.33 -11.15 17.47
C CYS A 156 -13.36 -12.15 16.92
N ASN A 157 -13.09 -13.45 17.01
CA ASN A 157 -13.99 -14.52 16.57
C ASN A 157 -14.83 -15.12 17.72
N SER A 158 -15.10 -14.36 18.80
CA SER A 158 -15.93 -14.82 19.93
C SER A 158 -17.38 -14.35 19.84
#